data_AF-A0A954JEW2-F1
#
_entry.id   AF-A0A954JEW2-F1
#
_cell.length_a   1.000
_cell.length_b   1.000
_cell.length_c   1.000
_cell.angle_alpha   90.00
_cell.angle_beta   90.00
_cell.angle_gamma   90.00
#
_symmetry.space_group_name_H-M   'P 1'
#
loop_
_entity.id
_entity.type
_entity.pdbx_description
1 polymer ?
#
loop_
_entity_poly.entity_id
_entity_poly.type
_entity_poly.pdbx_seq_one_letter_code
_entity_poly.pdbx_strand_id
1 'polypeptide(L)'
;MAALAKSKAESLTIAVTSDSRWQLEDELMCQVFGFTMYGFVFGVGRIVCFMDVEDIQQLAIDQLTGLGIGQKYAEGMMQAAHNEFMREGNSSLHCQLVGIGHSHFGSEGLSELVESVFQNTTQIRTMTD
;
A
#
# COMPACT_ATOMS: atom_id res chain seq x y z
N MET A 1 -11.01 -3.48 -16.81
CA MET A 1 -10.58 -2.45 -15.86
C MET A 1 -10.19 -3.05 -14.52
N ALA A 2 -11.09 -3.73 -13.79
CA ALA A 2 -10.72 -4.42 -12.54
C ALA A 2 -9.53 -5.40 -12.66
N ALA A 3 -9.43 -6.13 -13.78
CA ALA A 3 -8.29 -7.01 -14.05
C ALA A 3 -6.93 -6.28 -14.12
N LEU A 4 -6.91 -5.03 -14.59
CA LEU A 4 -5.68 -4.22 -14.63
C LEU A 4 -5.27 -3.81 -13.22
N ALA A 5 -6.20 -3.30 -12.42
CA ALA A 5 -5.94 -2.94 -11.03
C ALA A 5 -5.42 -4.14 -10.24
N LYS A 6 -6.06 -5.31 -10.42
CA LYS A 6 -5.61 -6.57 -9.82
C LYS A 6 -4.20 -6.94 -10.24
N SER A 7 -3.92 -6.96 -11.55
CA SER A 7 -2.58 -7.28 -12.06
C SER A 7 -1.50 -6.31 -11.55
N LYS A 8 -1.82 -5.02 -11.43
CA LYS A 8 -0.91 -4.01 -10.87
C LYS A 8 -0.67 -4.24 -9.38
N ALA A 9 -1.72 -4.54 -8.61
CA ALA A 9 -1.62 -4.86 -7.20
C ALA A 9 -0.75 -6.11 -6.98
N GLU A 10 -1.01 -7.19 -7.72
CA GLU A 10 -0.21 -8.42 -7.69
C GLU A 10 1.26 -8.17 -8.05
N SER A 11 1.50 -7.35 -9.08
CA SER A 11 2.88 -7.00 -9.49
C SER A 11 3.63 -6.26 -8.39
N LEU A 12 2.97 -5.33 -7.69
CA LEU A 12 3.57 -4.62 -6.56
C LEU A 12 3.82 -5.57 -5.38
N THR A 13 2.83 -6.41 -5.04
CA THR A 13 2.96 -7.43 -3.99
C THR A 13 4.15 -8.33 -4.25
N ILE A 14 4.26 -8.90 -5.45
CA ILE A 14 5.38 -9.77 -5.83
C ILE A 14 6.70 -9.01 -5.77
N ALA A 15 6.76 -7.79 -6.30
CA ALA A 15 8.00 -7.02 -6.35
C ALA A 15 8.54 -6.68 -4.96
N VAL A 16 7.67 -6.33 -4.01
CA VAL A 16 8.07 -6.05 -2.61
C VAL A 16 8.45 -7.34 -1.90
N THR A 17 7.62 -8.38 -1.99
CA THR A 17 7.78 -9.61 -1.18
C THR A 17 8.86 -10.54 -1.70
N SER A 18 9.30 -10.38 -2.95
CA SER A 18 10.44 -11.10 -3.52
C SER A 18 11.78 -10.42 -3.21
N ASP A 19 11.79 -9.20 -2.68
CA ASP A 19 13.01 -8.52 -2.25
C ASP A 19 13.54 -9.16 -0.96
N SER A 20 14.85 -9.42 -0.90
CA SER A 20 15.50 -10.06 0.26
C SER A 20 15.35 -9.31 1.59
N ARG A 21 14.98 -8.03 1.55
CA ARG A 21 14.74 -7.20 2.72
C ARG A 21 13.37 -7.47 3.35
N TRP A 22 12.43 -8.08 2.62
CA TRP A 22 11.09 -8.34 3.10
C TRP A 22 11.08 -9.30 4.29
N GLN A 23 10.34 -8.93 5.34
CA GLN A 23 10.16 -9.72 6.55
C GLN A 23 8.69 -9.65 6.97
N LEU A 24 7.96 -10.76 6.84
CA LEU A 24 6.52 -10.80 7.15
C LEU A 24 6.26 -10.62 8.65
N GLU A 25 7.19 -11.05 9.49
CA GLU A 25 7.12 -10.93 10.95
C GLU A 25 7.34 -9.48 11.42
N ASP A 26 7.80 -8.60 10.55
CA ASP A 26 8.02 -7.19 10.83
C ASP A 26 6.71 -6.41 10.65
N GLU A 27 6.01 -6.16 11.76
CA GLU A 27 4.74 -5.46 11.75
C GLU A 27 4.84 -4.06 11.13
N LEU A 28 5.92 -3.32 11.41
CA LEU A 28 6.13 -1.98 10.84
C LEU A 28 6.29 -2.06 9.32
N MET A 29 7.03 -3.06 8.82
CA MET A 29 7.17 -3.27 7.38
C MET A 29 5.83 -3.59 6.72
N CYS A 30 5.01 -4.44 7.35
CA CYS A 30 3.67 -4.76 6.88
C CYS A 30 2.76 -3.53 6.84
N GLN A 31 2.82 -2.65 7.85
CA GLN A 31 2.07 -1.40 7.89
C GLN A 31 2.51 -0.45 6.77
N VAL A 32 3.83 -0.22 6.64
CA VAL A 32 4.38 0.64 5.59
C VAL A 32 3.94 0.16 4.21
N PHE A 33 4.12 -1.14 3.95
CA PHE A 33 3.67 -1.75 2.70
C PHE A 33 2.16 -1.62 2.50
N GLY A 34 1.34 -1.86 3.52
CA GLY A 34 -0.11 -1.79 3.40
C GLY A 34 -0.64 -0.38 3.09
N PHE A 35 -0.12 0.66 3.76
CA PHE A 35 -0.48 2.05 3.45
C PHE A 35 -0.03 2.44 2.03
N THR A 36 1.18 2.07 1.64
CA THR A 36 1.70 2.33 0.29
C THR A 36 0.93 1.56 -0.79
N MET A 37 0.61 0.28 -0.56
CA MET A 37 -0.23 -0.54 -1.43
C MET A 37 -1.60 0.12 -1.64
N TYR A 38 -2.26 0.53 -0.56
CA TYR A 38 -3.55 1.23 -0.63
C TYR A 38 -3.48 2.45 -1.55
N GLY A 39 -2.49 3.34 -1.36
CA GLY A 39 -2.34 4.52 -2.21
C GLY A 39 -2.16 4.19 -3.69
N PHE A 40 -1.31 3.20 -3.97
CA PHE A 40 -1.02 2.76 -5.34
C PHE A 40 -2.27 2.19 -6.02
N VAL A 41 -2.97 1.24 -5.38
CA VAL A 41 -4.19 0.65 -5.95
C VAL A 41 -5.36 1.63 -5.94
N PHE A 42 -5.38 2.61 -5.04
CA PHE A 42 -6.35 3.69 -5.07
C PHE A 42 -6.18 4.57 -6.30
N GLY A 43 -4.93 4.96 -6.63
CA GLY A 43 -4.64 5.71 -7.85
C GLY A 43 -5.01 4.92 -9.11
N VAL A 44 -4.57 3.65 -9.21
CA VAL A 44 -4.90 2.79 -10.36
C VAL A 44 -6.40 2.55 -10.45
N GLY A 45 -7.03 2.22 -9.33
CA GLY A 45 -8.45 1.88 -9.23
C GLY A 45 -9.35 3.06 -9.57
N ARG A 46 -9.16 4.21 -8.92
CA ARG A 46 -10.03 5.39 -9.10
C ARG A 46 -9.78 6.12 -10.41
N ILE A 47 -8.52 6.34 -10.77
CA ILE A 47 -8.17 7.25 -11.89
C ILE A 47 -8.15 6.49 -13.22
N VAL A 48 -7.61 5.27 -13.23
CA VAL A 48 -7.47 4.50 -14.47
C VAL A 48 -8.66 3.56 -14.66
N CYS A 49 -9.11 2.89 -13.60
CA CYS A 49 -10.10 1.82 -13.69
C CYS A 49 -11.54 2.22 -13.33
N PHE A 50 -11.75 3.44 -12.80
CA PHE A 50 -13.03 3.95 -12.32
C PHE A 50 -13.76 3.01 -11.33
N MET A 51 -13.01 2.29 -10.51
CA MET A 51 -13.55 1.35 -9.51
C MET A 51 -14.10 2.08 -8.29
N ASP A 52 -15.06 1.48 -7.60
CA ASP A 52 -15.57 2.00 -6.34
C ASP A 52 -14.53 1.83 -5.21
N VAL A 53 -14.65 2.64 -4.16
CA VAL A 53 -13.66 2.68 -3.08
C VAL A 53 -13.63 1.35 -2.33
N GLU A 54 -14.79 0.74 -2.13
CA GLU A 54 -14.98 -0.53 -1.46
C GLU A 54 -14.23 -1.66 -2.21
N ASP A 55 -14.34 -1.69 -3.54
CA ASP A 55 -13.64 -2.67 -4.38
C ASP A 55 -12.11 -2.48 -4.33
N ILE A 56 -11.64 -1.23 -4.25
CA ILE A 56 -10.23 -0.91 -4.13
C ILE A 56 -9.69 -1.34 -2.76
N GLN A 57 -10.43 -1.07 -1.69
CA GLN A 57 -10.09 -1.53 -0.35
C GLN A 57 -10.04 -3.05 -0.30
N GLN A 58 -11.05 -3.72 -0.86
CA GLN A 58 -11.10 -5.18 -0.92
C GLN A 58 -9.90 -5.74 -1.69
N LEU A 59 -9.53 -5.12 -2.82
CA LEU A 59 -8.35 -5.54 -3.58
C LEU A 59 -7.07 -5.47 -2.74
N ALA A 60 -6.87 -4.39 -1.98
CA ALA A 60 -5.73 -4.25 -1.10
C ALA A 60 -5.75 -5.26 0.07
N ILE A 61 -6.94 -5.51 0.65
CA ILE A 61 -7.15 -6.53 1.69
C ILE A 61 -6.77 -7.91 1.15
N ASP A 62 -7.21 -8.26 -0.06
CA ASP A 62 -6.91 -9.55 -0.68
C ASP A 62 -5.40 -9.75 -0.87
N GLN A 63 -4.67 -8.70 -1.26
CA GLN A 63 -3.21 -8.76 -1.35
C GLN A 63 -2.56 -9.02 0.01
N LEU A 64 -2.93 -8.23 1.03
CA LEU A 64 -2.33 -8.35 2.37
C LEU A 64 -2.64 -9.70 3.01
N THR A 65 -3.88 -10.16 2.90
CA THR A 65 -4.31 -11.44 3.45
C THR A 65 -3.71 -12.63 2.70
N GLY A 66 -3.49 -12.49 1.40
CA GLY A 66 -2.72 -13.45 0.61
C GLY A 66 -1.27 -13.62 1.08
N LEU A 67 -0.70 -12.61 1.76
CA LEU A 67 0.62 -12.70 2.41
C LEU A 67 0.59 -13.34 3.80
N GLY A 68 -0.58 -13.65 4.34
CA GLY A 68 -0.74 -14.19 5.69
C GLY A 68 -1.05 -13.14 6.76
N ILE A 69 -1.27 -11.88 6.38
CA ILE A 69 -1.76 -10.85 7.32
C ILE A 69 -3.21 -11.16 7.69
N GLY A 70 -3.54 -11.10 8.98
CA GLY A 70 -4.89 -11.44 9.45
C GLY A 70 -5.97 -10.54 8.84
N GLN A 71 -7.08 -11.14 8.38
CA GLN A 71 -8.20 -10.47 7.72
C GLN A 71 -8.63 -9.16 8.41
N LYS A 72 -8.97 -9.23 9.71
CA LYS A 72 -9.43 -8.07 10.49
C LYS A 72 -8.39 -6.96 10.59
N TYR A 73 -7.11 -7.33 10.60
CA TYR A 73 -6.03 -6.37 10.67
C TYR A 73 -5.86 -5.65 9.32
N ALA A 74 -5.89 -6.40 8.22
CA ALA A 74 -5.88 -5.83 6.87
C ALA A 74 -7.09 -4.90 6.62
N GLU A 75 -8.30 -5.31 7.04
CA GLU A 75 -9.52 -4.49 6.97
C GLU A 75 -9.35 -3.17 7.75
N GLY A 76 -8.93 -3.25 9.02
CA GLY A 76 -8.71 -2.08 9.85
C GLY A 76 -7.64 -1.14 9.28
N MET A 77 -6.58 -1.72 8.71
CA MET A 77 -5.51 -0.96 8.05
C MET A 77 -6.01 -0.22 6.81
N MET A 78 -6.80 -0.86 5.93
CA MET A 78 -7.32 -0.20 4.74
C MET A 78 -8.35 0.88 5.08
N GLN A 79 -9.16 0.64 6.11
CA GLN A 79 -10.08 1.66 6.61
C GLN A 79 -9.32 2.87 7.19
N ALA A 80 -8.27 2.64 7.97
CA ALA A 80 -7.41 3.70 8.49
C ALA A 80 -6.71 4.46 7.35
N ALA A 81 -6.18 3.75 6.35
CA ALA A 81 -5.53 4.34 5.19
C ALA A 81 -6.48 5.28 4.42
N HIS A 82 -7.71 4.83 4.18
CA HIS A 82 -8.73 5.64 3.54
C HIS A 82 -9.09 6.89 4.34
N ASN A 83 -9.38 6.72 5.63
CA ASN A 83 -9.77 7.83 6.50
C ASN A 83 -8.67 8.90 6.61
N GLU A 84 -7.42 8.46 6.74
CA GLU A 84 -6.27 9.36 6.77
C GLU A 84 -6.09 10.07 5.42
N PHE A 85 -6.22 9.36 4.30
CA PHE A 85 -6.03 9.95 2.98
C PHE A 85 -7.14 10.94 2.57
N MET A 86 -8.37 10.71 3.01
CA MET A 86 -9.50 11.60 2.69
C MET A 86 -9.57 12.84 3.59
N ARG A 87 -8.81 12.88 4.70
CA ARG A 87 -8.82 14.02 5.62
C ARG A 87 -8.03 15.19 5.02
N GLU A 88 -8.70 16.30 4.74
CA GLU A 88 -8.05 17.52 4.26
C GLU A 88 -6.98 18.04 5.23
N GLY A 89 -5.86 18.52 4.68
CA GLY A 89 -4.75 19.07 5.46
C GLY A 89 -3.99 18.04 6.31
N ASN A 90 -4.24 16.74 6.10
CA ASN A 90 -3.59 15.69 6.86
C ASN A 90 -2.12 15.50 6.46
N SER A 91 -1.22 15.64 7.43
CA SER A 91 0.22 15.44 7.28
C SER A 91 0.73 14.23 8.08
N SER A 92 -0.16 13.36 8.55
CA SER A 92 0.23 12.16 9.29
C SER A 92 1.15 11.25 8.47
N LEU A 93 1.96 10.45 9.17
CA LEU A 93 2.84 9.48 8.53
C LEU A 93 2.06 8.52 7.62
N HIS A 94 0.89 8.04 8.07
CA HIS A 94 0.03 7.17 7.26
C HIS A 94 -0.42 7.87 5.97
N CYS A 95 -0.84 9.14 6.05
CA CYS A 95 -1.25 9.90 4.87
C CYS A 95 -0.07 10.09 3.89
N GLN A 96 1.14 10.30 4.39
CA GLN A 96 2.34 10.38 3.55
C GLN A 96 2.65 9.05 2.85
N LEU A 97 2.59 7.93 3.57
CA LEU A 97 2.81 6.58 3.00
C LEU A 97 1.79 6.24 1.91
N VAL A 98 0.51 6.59 2.14
CA VAL A 98 -0.54 6.48 1.12
C VAL A 98 -0.23 7.40 -0.07
N GLY A 99 0.20 8.64 0.20
CA GLY A 99 0.58 9.60 -0.83
C GLY A 99 1.71 9.12 -1.73
N ILE A 100 2.73 8.46 -1.18
CA ILE A 100 3.82 7.83 -1.93
C ILE A 100 3.26 6.75 -2.87
N GLY A 101 2.46 5.83 -2.35
CA GLY A 101 1.80 4.83 -3.19
C GLY A 101 1.02 5.45 -4.34
N HIS A 102 0.22 6.46 -4.00
CA HIS A 102 -0.61 7.17 -4.96
C HIS A 102 0.24 7.88 -6.03
N SER A 103 1.35 8.54 -5.70
CA SER A 103 2.17 9.23 -6.72
C SER A 103 2.76 8.29 -7.78
N HIS A 104 2.87 6.99 -7.49
CA HIS A 104 3.42 6.00 -8.40
C HIS A 104 2.37 5.23 -9.22
N PHE A 105 1.07 5.53 -9.12
CA PHE A 105 0.02 4.76 -9.82
C PHE A 105 0.21 4.73 -11.36
N GLY A 106 0.79 5.80 -11.92
CA GLY A 106 1.03 5.98 -13.35
C GLY A 106 2.44 5.61 -13.80
N SER A 107 3.33 5.19 -12.89
CA SER A 107 4.72 4.87 -13.22
C SER A 107 4.82 3.61 -14.10
N GLU A 108 5.77 3.63 -15.04
CA GLU A 108 6.04 2.48 -15.92
C GLU A 108 6.73 1.31 -15.20
N GLY A 109 7.48 1.61 -14.13
CA GLY A 109 8.18 0.64 -13.30
C GLY A 109 7.86 0.76 -11.81
N LEU A 110 8.19 -0.28 -11.04
CA LEU A 110 7.91 -0.38 -9.61
C LEU A 110 9.13 -0.16 -8.72
N SER A 111 10.34 -0.07 -9.27
CA SER A 111 11.58 -0.06 -8.50
C SER A 111 11.66 1.06 -7.46
N GLU A 112 11.26 2.29 -7.81
CA GLU A 112 11.25 3.42 -6.88
C GLU A 112 10.22 3.25 -5.76
N LEU A 113 9.05 2.68 -6.09
CA LEU A 113 8.00 2.42 -5.12
C LEU A 113 8.40 1.31 -4.14
N VAL A 114 9.00 0.24 -4.65
CA VAL A 114 9.55 -0.87 -3.85
C VAL A 114 10.64 -0.35 -2.92
N GLU A 115 11.58 0.43 -3.43
CA GLU A 115 12.64 1.02 -2.62
C GLU A 115 12.07 1.93 -1.52
N SER A 116 11.04 2.72 -1.85
CA SER A 116 10.36 3.59 -0.89
C SER A 116 9.76 2.81 0.28
N VAL A 117 9.24 1.60 0.07
CA VAL A 117 8.74 0.75 1.18
C VAL A 117 9.86 0.48 2.18
N PHE A 118 11.01 -0.01 1.72
CA PHE A 118 12.12 -0.38 2.61
C PHE A 118 12.80 0.83 3.26
N GLN A 119 12.96 1.93 2.52
CA GLN A 119 13.54 3.16 3.05
C GLN A 119 12.66 3.76 4.14
N ASN A 120 11.34 3.84 3.91
CA ASN A 120 10.42 4.36 4.91
C ASN A 120 10.33 3.46 6.15
N THR A 121 10.32 2.13 5.99
CA THR A 121 10.39 1.21 7.14
C THR A 121 11.64 1.46 7.99
N THR A 122 12.80 1.63 7.35
CA THR A 122 14.06 1.91 8.06
C THR A 122 14.02 3.27 8.74
N GLN A 123 13.60 4.31 8.01
CA GLN A 123 13.55 5.68 8.53
C GLN A 123 12.60 5.79 9.73
N ILE A 124 11.39 5.24 9.63
CA ILE A 124 10.41 5.28 10.73
C ILE A 124 10.96 4.59 11.97
N ARG A 125 11.59 3.42 11.80
CA ARG A 125 12.22 2.69 12.91
C ARG A 125 13.25 3.55 13.64
N THR A 126 14.14 4.20 12.90
CA THR A 126 15.18 5.06 13.50
C THR A 126 14.63 6.31 14.19
N MET A 127 13.38 6.70 13.93
CA MET A 127 12.72 7.82 14.62
C MET A 127 11.99 7.39 15.89
N THR A 128 11.74 6.08 16.05
CA THR A 128 11.03 5.50 17.20
C THR A 128 11.95 4.82 18.21
N ASP A 129 13.21 4.57 17.84
CA ASP A 129 14.30 4.08 18.71
C ASP A 129 15.00 5.24 19.47
#